data_AF-A0AAD7JDY2-F1
#
_entry.id   AF-A0AAD7JDY2-F1
#
_cell.length_a   1.000
_cell.length_b   1.000
_cell.length_c   1.000
_cell.angle_alpha   90.00
_cell.angle_beta   90.00
_cell.angle_gamma   90.00
#
_symmetry.space_group_name_H-M   'P 1'
#
loop_
_entity.id
_entity.type
_entity.pdbx_description
1 polymer ?
#
loop_
_entity_poly.entity_id
_entity_poly.type
_entity_poly.pdbx_seq_one_letter_code
_entity_poly.pdbx_strand_id
1 'polypeptide(L)'
;MVSSVASQISFSGLNVEYYNLALVAQTFFFGTYSVLIVLSTRMLLRGLKTRMDHILFFSPLFMYALSAAYWVYSVALSADRMRNYIKDVLSPADFSDDHTPVAKWNPLFNSLVLVNYVCSDAVVVWRAWTIASAAESSNCRKYLYISCFFLVLTFFSVTGTIVFQIIGVIDFPLHAKPQNSYLTYGTNVLQTMNLVSFFKSGRAHVTIWRTGAPAVSEKKVARRLARAPRWMRK
;
A
#
# COMPACT_ATOMS: atom_id res chain seq x y z
N MET A 1 -34.24 5.66 29.46
CA MET A 1 -34.23 6.08 28.04
C MET A 1 -33.32 7.26 27.78
N VAL A 2 -33.46 8.40 28.47
CA VAL A 2 -32.58 9.57 28.26
C VAL A 2 -31.08 9.27 28.48
N SER A 3 -30.74 8.42 29.45
CA SER A 3 -29.35 8.00 29.69
C SER A 3 -28.74 7.13 28.58
N SER A 4 -29.53 6.39 27.80
CA SER A 4 -29.01 5.57 26.71
C SER A 4 -28.81 6.37 25.42
N VAL A 5 -29.60 7.42 25.21
CA VAL A 5 -29.44 8.32 24.05
C VAL A 5 -28.18 9.18 24.21
N ALA A 6 -27.95 9.72 25.41
CA ALA A 6 -26.75 10.53 25.69
C ALA A 6 -25.44 9.73 25.52
N SER A 7 -25.43 8.45 25.90
CA SER A 7 -24.25 7.59 25.72
C SER A 7 -24.00 7.24 24.25
N GLN A 8 -25.06 7.00 23.46
CA GLN A 8 -24.94 6.74 22.02
C GLN A 8 -24.41 7.96 21.26
N ILE A 9 -24.92 9.16 21.54
CA ILE A 9 -24.42 10.40 20.92
C ILE A 9 -22.94 10.63 21.25
N SER A 10 -22.55 10.38 22.50
CA SER A 10 -21.15 10.51 22.94
C SER A 10 -20.23 9.52 22.20
N PHE A 11 -20.67 8.28 22.02
CA PHE A 11 -19.93 7.25 21.29
C PHE A 11 -19.80 7.60 19.79
N SER A 12 -20.87 8.07 19.15
CA SER A 12 -20.84 8.52 17.77
C SER A 12 -19.92 9.73 17.57
N GLY A 13 -19.92 10.68 18.51
CA GLY A 13 -19.03 11.84 18.50
C GLY A 13 -17.54 11.44 18.55
N LEU A 14 -17.19 10.52 19.47
CA LEU A 14 -15.83 9.96 19.58
C LEU A 14 -15.38 9.28 18.29
N ASN A 15 -16.27 8.51 17.64
CA ASN A 15 -15.96 7.87 16.36
C ASN A 15 -15.66 8.93 15.29
N VAL A 16 -16.49 9.95 15.15
CA VAL A 16 -16.29 11.03 14.16
C VAL A 16 -14.96 11.75 14.40
N GLU A 17 -14.61 12.04 15.65
CA GLU A 17 -13.34 12.68 16.01
C GLU A 17 -12.13 11.83 15.59
N TYR A 18 -12.15 10.53 15.91
CA TYR A 18 -11.08 9.60 15.52
C TYR A 18 -10.87 9.57 14.00
N TYR A 19 -11.95 9.49 13.23
CA TYR A 19 -11.86 9.50 11.76
C TYR A 19 -11.35 10.83 11.20
N ASN A 20 -11.72 11.96 11.81
CA ASN A 20 -11.21 13.27 11.39
C ASN A 20 -9.72 13.41 11.66
N LEU A 21 -9.24 12.94 12.82
CA LEU A 21 -7.81 12.95 13.14
C LEU A 21 -7.02 12.06 12.16
N ALA A 22 -7.55 10.87 11.86
CA ALA A 22 -6.98 9.99 10.83
C ALA A 22 -6.95 10.65 9.45
N LEU A 23 -8.02 11.38 9.09
CA LEU A 23 -8.11 12.09 7.82
C LEU A 23 -7.11 13.25 7.74
N VAL A 24 -6.89 13.99 8.81
CA VAL A 24 -5.87 15.06 8.90
C VAL A 24 -4.46 14.50 8.73
N ALA A 25 -4.15 13.38 9.39
CA ALA A 25 -2.87 12.71 9.18
C ALA A 25 -2.73 12.24 7.72
N GLN A 26 -3.79 11.64 7.16
CA GLN A 26 -3.81 11.16 5.79
C GLN A 26 -3.62 12.29 4.76
N THR A 27 -4.28 13.44 4.92
CA THR A 27 -4.15 14.60 4.02
C THR A 27 -2.73 15.17 4.06
N PHE A 28 -2.10 15.20 5.24
CA PHE A 28 -0.71 15.63 5.39
C PHE A 28 0.27 14.75 4.60
N PHE A 29 0.17 13.43 4.77
CA PHE A 29 1.02 12.48 4.01
C PHE A 29 0.72 12.51 2.51
N PHE A 30 -0.55 12.63 2.12
CA PHE A 30 -0.95 12.75 0.73
C PHE A 30 -0.40 14.03 0.07
N GLY A 31 -0.40 15.15 0.80
CA GLY A 31 0.21 16.40 0.35
C GLY A 31 1.71 16.26 0.12
N THR A 32 2.42 15.64 1.09
CA THR A 32 3.86 15.34 0.96
C THR A 32 4.14 14.48 -0.28
N TYR A 33 3.33 13.43 -0.49
CA TYR A 33 3.47 12.54 -1.63
C TYR A 33 3.19 13.23 -2.97
N SER A 34 2.22 14.16 -3.00
CA SER A 34 1.93 14.99 -4.18
C SER A 34 3.13 15.85 -4.57
N VAL A 35 3.80 16.48 -3.61
CA VAL A 35 5.02 17.26 -3.87
C VAL A 35 6.14 16.39 -4.44
N LEU A 36 6.35 15.20 -3.86
CA LEU A 36 7.35 14.23 -4.34
C LEU A 36 7.08 13.79 -5.78
N ILE A 37 5.82 13.53 -6.14
CA ILE A 37 5.44 13.16 -7.51
C ILE A 37 5.69 14.30 -8.48
N VAL A 38 5.36 15.55 -8.12
CA VAL A 38 5.64 16.72 -8.96
C VAL A 38 7.14 16.91 -9.17
N LEU A 39 7.95 16.78 -8.11
CA LEU A 39 9.41 16.87 -8.21
C LEU A 39 9.98 15.74 -9.07
N SER A 40 9.53 14.50 -8.85
CA SER A 40 9.93 13.33 -9.63
C SER A 40 9.62 13.52 -11.11
N THR A 41 8.39 13.97 -11.42
CA THR A 41 7.95 14.25 -12.79
C THR A 41 8.81 15.33 -13.44
N ARG A 42 9.12 16.41 -12.74
CA ARG A 42 10.00 17.49 -13.25
C ARG A 42 11.42 17.02 -13.52
N MET A 43 11.99 16.19 -12.65
CA MET A 43 13.33 15.63 -12.85
C MET A 43 13.35 14.68 -14.04
N LEU A 44 12.30 13.86 -14.19
CA LEU A 44 12.20 12.89 -15.27
C LEU A 44 12.04 13.58 -16.63
N LEU A 45 11.15 14.57 -16.74
CA LEU A 45 10.89 15.31 -17.99
C LEU A 45 12.14 15.97 -18.60
N ARG A 46 13.22 16.16 -17.83
CA ARG A 46 14.50 16.70 -18.31
C ARG A 46 15.44 15.65 -18.90
N GLY A 47 15.13 14.35 -18.87
CA GLY A 47 16.11 13.32 -19.22
C GLY A 47 15.64 11.92 -19.62
N LEU A 48 14.35 11.65 -19.88
CA LEU A 48 13.95 10.32 -20.36
C LEU A 48 14.44 10.08 -21.79
N LYS A 49 15.35 9.11 -21.95
CA LYS A 49 15.73 8.59 -23.28
C LYS A 49 15.51 7.08 -23.42
N THR A 50 15.23 6.36 -22.33
CA THR A 50 15.14 4.89 -22.34
C THR A 50 13.76 4.35 -21.93
N ARG A 51 13.41 3.16 -22.43
CA ARG A 51 12.13 2.48 -22.10
C ARG A 51 12.00 2.14 -20.61
N MET A 52 13.12 1.89 -19.92
CA MET A 52 13.12 1.58 -18.48
C MET A 52 12.68 2.78 -17.64
N ASP A 53 12.98 4.00 -18.07
CA ASP A 53 12.61 5.23 -17.37
C ASP A 53 11.09 5.43 -17.35
N HIS A 54 10.38 5.02 -18.41
CA HIS A 54 8.92 5.11 -18.48
C HIS A 54 8.22 4.17 -17.49
N ILE A 55 8.71 2.94 -17.31
CA ILE A 55 8.14 2.01 -16.32
C ILE A 55 8.34 2.56 -14.90
N LEU A 56 9.53 3.11 -14.64
CA LEU A 56 9.85 3.73 -13.36
C LEU A 56 9.05 5.00 -13.09
N PHE A 57 8.57 5.68 -14.13
CA PHE A 57 7.65 6.80 -14.01
C PHE A 57 6.21 6.37 -13.74
N PHE A 58 5.73 5.39 -14.50
CA PHE A 58 4.34 4.96 -14.46
C PHE A 58 3.98 4.31 -13.12
N SER A 59 4.91 3.58 -12.51
CA SER A 59 4.65 2.89 -11.25
C SER A 59 4.33 3.83 -10.07
N PRO A 60 5.16 4.86 -9.75
CA PRO A 60 4.80 5.87 -8.74
C PRO A 60 3.55 6.66 -9.10
N LEU A 61 3.32 6.94 -10.39
CA LEU A 61 2.11 7.63 -10.83
C LEU A 61 0.85 6.79 -10.58
N PHE A 62 0.92 5.49 -10.84
CA PHE A 62 -0.16 4.55 -10.55
C PHE A 62 -0.41 4.42 -9.04
N MET A 63 0.65 4.28 -8.24
CA MET A 63 0.55 4.29 -6.78
C MET A 63 -0.09 5.60 -6.27
N TYR A 64 0.27 6.74 -6.85
CA TYR A 64 -0.33 8.04 -6.58
C TYR A 64 -1.81 8.10 -6.93
N ALA A 65 -2.20 7.61 -8.10
CA ALA A 65 -3.61 7.58 -8.51
C ALA A 65 -4.46 6.74 -7.55
N LEU A 66 -3.96 5.58 -7.11
CA LEU A 66 -4.64 4.74 -6.12
C LEU A 66 -4.75 5.44 -4.76
N SER A 67 -3.66 6.05 -4.29
CA SER A 67 -3.67 6.84 -3.05
C SER A 67 -4.63 8.02 -3.12
N ALA A 68 -4.72 8.71 -4.26
CA ALA A 68 -5.62 9.82 -4.49
C ALA A 68 -7.09 9.34 -4.49
N ALA A 69 -7.40 8.24 -5.17
CA ALA A 69 -8.73 7.64 -5.16
C ALA A 69 -9.16 7.24 -3.74
N TYR A 70 -8.27 6.60 -2.99
CA TYR A 70 -8.51 6.25 -1.58
C TYR A 70 -8.70 7.48 -0.70
N TRP A 71 -7.93 8.55 -0.92
CA TRP A 71 -8.07 9.81 -0.20
C TRP A 71 -9.43 10.47 -0.46
N VAL A 72 -9.84 10.61 -1.72
CA VAL A 72 -11.16 11.17 -2.08
C VAL A 72 -12.28 10.37 -1.41
N TYR A 73 -12.17 9.04 -1.42
CA TYR A 73 -13.13 8.17 -0.76
C TYR A 73 -13.17 8.37 0.76
N SER A 74 -12.00 8.50 1.41
CA SER A 74 -11.89 8.77 2.86
C SER A 74 -12.57 10.09 3.24
N VAL A 75 -12.38 11.14 2.44
CA VAL A 75 -13.07 12.44 2.61
C VAL A 75 -14.58 12.28 2.48
N ALA A 76 -15.06 11.56 1.46
CA ALA A 76 -16.48 11.34 1.25
C ALA A 76 -17.13 10.56 2.41
N LEU A 77 -16.44 9.53 2.92
CA LEU A 77 -16.90 8.75 4.07
C LEU A 77 -16.95 9.57 5.36
N SER A 78 -15.96 10.44 5.59
CA SER A 78 -15.97 11.35 6.75
C SER A 78 -17.14 12.35 6.66
N ALA A 79 -17.34 12.98 5.50
CA ALA A 79 -18.43 13.92 5.28
C ALA A 79 -19.81 13.30 5.52
N ASP A 80 -20.00 12.06 5.06
CA ASP A 80 -21.25 11.32 5.24
C ASP A 80 -21.51 10.94 6.70
N ARG A 81 -20.47 10.52 7.44
CA ARG A 81 -20.59 10.27 8.89
C ARG A 81 -20.87 11.53 9.70
N MET A 82 -20.24 12.65 9.33
CA MET A 82 -20.52 13.94 9.97
C MET A 82 -21.97 14.37 9.72
N ARG A 83 -22.50 14.15 8.51
CA ARG A 83 -23.91 14.41 8.20
C ARG A 83 -24.85 13.55 9.04
N ASN A 84 -24.55 12.26 9.22
CA ASN A 84 -25.36 11.37 10.05
C ASN A 84 -25.31 11.76 11.54
N TYR A 85 -24.11 12.09 12.05
CA TYR A 85 -23.97 12.61 13.41
C TYR A 85 -24.81 13.87 13.66
N ILE A 86 -24.81 14.83 12.72
CA ILE A 86 -25.62 16.05 12.83
C ILE A 86 -27.13 15.72 12.85
N LYS A 87 -27.57 14.75 12.04
CA LYS A 87 -28.97 14.29 12.03
C LYS A 87 -29.35 13.65 13.37
N ASP A 88 -28.51 12.79 13.92
CA ASP A 88 -28.75 12.12 15.21
C ASP A 88 -28.89 13.11 16.36
N VAL A 89 -28.11 14.20 16.32
CA VAL A 89 -28.19 15.28 17.32
C VAL A 89 -29.47 16.12 17.17
N LEU A 90 -29.91 16.38 15.92
CA LEU A 90 -31.09 17.23 15.65
C LEU A 90 -32.41 16.48 15.82
N SER A 91 -32.46 15.19 15.49
CA SER A 91 -33.68 14.38 15.51
C SER A 91 -33.44 12.99 16.13
N PRO A 92 -33.26 12.91 17.47
CA PRO A 92 -32.97 11.65 18.17
C PRO A 92 -34.13 10.64 18.22
N ALA A 93 -35.26 10.91 17.54
CA ALA A 93 -36.40 9.99 17.48
C ALA A 93 -36.32 8.99 16.31
N ASP A 94 -35.56 9.31 15.26
CA ASP A 94 -35.40 8.49 14.05
C ASP A 94 -33.97 7.95 13.95
N PHE A 95 -33.57 7.10 14.90
CA PHE A 95 -32.37 6.29 14.76
C PHE A 95 -32.61 5.18 13.72
N SER A 96 -32.71 5.57 12.46
CA SER A 96 -32.63 4.62 11.35
C SER A 96 -31.17 4.26 11.14
N ASP A 97 -30.82 2.99 11.31
CA ASP A 97 -29.55 2.35 10.92
C ASP A 97 -29.41 2.32 9.37
N ASP A 98 -29.65 3.46 8.73
CA ASP A 98 -29.59 3.62 7.29
C ASP A 98 -28.11 3.66 6.91
N HIS A 99 -27.56 2.46 6.68
CA HIS A 99 -26.23 2.29 6.15
C HIS A 99 -26.14 3.00 4.80
N THR A 100 -25.48 4.16 4.83
CA THR A 100 -25.28 4.98 3.64
C THR A 100 -24.53 4.20 2.57
N PRO A 101 -24.80 4.48 1.28
CA PRO A 101 -24.16 3.76 0.19
C PRO A 101 -22.62 3.86 0.27
N VAL A 102 -22.07 4.92 0.85
CA VAL A 102 -20.62 5.10 1.03
C VAL A 102 -20.05 4.05 2.00
N ALA A 103 -20.70 3.76 3.13
CA ALA A 103 -20.21 2.76 4.08
C ALA A 103 -20.12 1.34 3.47
N LYS A 104 -20.96 1.03 2.46
CA LYS A 104 -20.98 -0.27 1.77
C LYS A 104 -19.70 -0.57 1.00
N TRP A 105 -19.04 0.45 0.46
CA TRP A 105 -17.82 0.29 -0.34
C TRP A 105 -16.54 0.22 0.50
N ASN A 106 -16.63 0.39 1.82
CA ASN A 106 -15.46 0.48 2.69
C ASN A 106 -14.52 -0.74 2.60
N PRO A 107 -15.01 -1.99 2.55
CA PRO A 107 -14.13 -3.16 2.41
C PRO A 107 -13.36 -3.20 1.08
N LEU A 108 -13.97 -2.68 0.01
CA LEU A 108 -13.35 -2.61 -1.31
C LEU A 108 -12.23 -1.57 -1.33
N PHE A 109 -12.46 -0.38 -0.77
CA PHE A 109 -11.42 0.64 -0.68
C PHE A 109 -10.28 0.25 0.26
N ASN A 110 -10.56 -0.48 1.34
CA ASN A 110 -9.50 -1.07 2.18
C ASN A 110 -8.64 -2.07 1.40
N SER A 111 -9.27 -2.86 0.51
CA SER A 111 -8.56 -3.80 -0.37
C SER A 111 -7.77 -3.09 -1.48
N LEU A 112 -8.20 -1.91 -1.90
CA LEU A 112 -7.45 -1.07 -2.84
C LEU A 112 -6.10 -0.64 -2.24
N VAL A 113 -6.04 -0.36 -0.94
CA VAL A 113 -4.78 -0.01 -0.25
C VAL A 113 -3.78 -1.18 -0.28
N LEU A 114 -4.26 -2.43 -0.21
CA LEU A 114 -3.43 -3.63 -0.34
C LEU A 114 -2.72 -3.72 -1.70
N VAL A 115 -3.37 -3.27 -2.78
CA VAL A 115 -2.74 -3.19 -4.11
C VAL A 115 -1.54 -2.25 -4.09
N ASN A 116 -1.66 -1.12 -3.39
CA ASN A 116 -0.58 -0.14 -3.31
C ASN A 116 0.66 -0.74 -2.62
N TYR A 117 0.47 -1.55 -1.58
CA TYR A 117 1.57 -2.28 -0.94
C TYR A 117 2.27 -3.25 -1.90
N VAL A 118 1.52 -4.01 -2.70
CA VAL A 118 2.10 -4.92 -3.71
C VAL A 118 2.88 -4.15 -4.78
N CYS A 119 2.35 -3.02 -5.25
CA CYS A 119 3.06 -2.15 -6.18
C CYS A 119 4.36 -1.60 -5.57
N SER A 120 4.34 -1.22 -4.29
CA SER A 120 5.53 -0.75 -3.58
C SER A 120 6.62 -1.82 -3.55
N ASP A 121 6.27 -3.05 -3.19
CA ASP A 121 7.21 -4.18 -3.17
C ASP A 121 7.74 -4.49 -4.58
N ALA A 122 6.89 -4.35 -5.61
CA ALA A 122 7.30 -4.55 -7.00
C ALA A 122 8.37 -3.55 -7.43
N VAL A 123 8.25 -2.29 -7.02
CA VAL A 123 9.27 -1.26 -7.27
C VAL A 123 10.59 -1.60 -6.57
N VAL A 124 10.53 -2.10 -5.33
CA VAL A 124 11.73 -2.48 -4.57
C VAL A 124 12.43 -3.66 -5.23
N VAL A 125 11.70 -4.73 -5.56
CA VAL A 125 12.24 -5.91 -6.25
C VAL A 125 12.81 -5.53 -7.62
N TRP A 126 12.12 -4.66 -8.36
CA TRP A 126 12.62 -4.13 -9.62
C TRP A 126 13.93 -3.38 -9.46
N ARG A 127 14.06 -2.49 -8.47
CA ARG A 127 15.31 -1.77 -8.20
C ARG A 127 16.44 -2.70 -7.78
N ALA A 128 16.15 -3.71 -6.96
CA ALA A 128 17.13 -4.72 -6.60
C ALA A 128 17.58 -5.52 -7.84
N TRP A 129 16.64 -5.83 -8.75
CA TRP A 129 16.91 -6.49 -10.01
C TRP A 129 17.81 -5.68 -10.93
N THR A 130 17.53 -4.38 -11.11
CA THR A 130 18.37 -3.53 -11.98
C THR A 130 19.80 -3.42 -11.44
N ILE A 131 19.98 -3.28 -10.12
CA ILE A 131 21.31 -3.27 -9.49
C ILE A 131 22.03 -4.62 -9.67
N ALA A 132 21.33 -5.73 -9.43
CA ALA A 132 21.92 -7.06 -9.57
C ALA A 132 22.23 -7.41 -11.03
N SER A 133 21.45 -6.92 -12.00
CA SER A 133 21.72 -7.13 -13.41
C SER A 133 23.02 -6.46 -13.87
N ALA A 134 23.38 -5.34 -13.24
CA ALA A 134 24.65 -4.66 -13.49
C ALA A 134 25.84 -5.31 -12.75
N ALA A 135 25.58 -6.00 -11.64
CA ALA A 135 26.58 -6.73 -10.87
C ALA A 135 26.65 -8.19 -11.36
N GLU A 136 27.57 -8.47 -12.27
CA GLU A 136 27.83 -9.80 -12.83
C GLU A 136 28.28 -10.83 -11.76
N SER A 137 27.31 -11.31 -10.98
CA SER A 137 27.46 -12.26 -9.90
C SER A 137 26.30 -13.24 -9.96
N SER A 138 26.59 -14.46 -10.44
CA SER A 138 25.61 -15.52 -10.71
C SER A 138 24.78 -15.94 -9.48
N ASN A 139 25.30 -15.76 -8.27
CA ASN A 139 24.62 -16.15 -7.03
C ASN A 139 23.51 -15.17 -6.60
N CYS A 140 23.63 -13.88 -6.93
CA CYS A 140 22.64 -12.87 -6.52
C CYS A 140 21.29 -13.05 -7.25
N ARG A 141 21.35 -13.55 -8.50
CA ARG A 141 20.17 -13.77 -9.33
C ARG A 141 19.22 -14.82 -8.76
N LYS A 142 19.73 -15.84 -8.06
CA LYS A 142 18.91 -16.89 -7.42
C LYS A 142 18.02 -16.34 -6.31
N TYR A 143 18.54 -15.45 -5.46
CA TYR A 143 17.76 -14.82 -4.40
C TYR A 143 16.67 -13.90 -4.95
N LEU A 144 16.94 -13.21 -6.06
CA LEU A 144 15.94 -12.36 -6.73
C LEU A 144 14.76 -13.16 -7.30
N TYR A 145 15.00 -14.36 -7.84
CA TYR A 145 13.92 -15.24 -8.28
C TYR A 145 13.00 -15.63 -7.12
N ILE A 146 13.55 -15.87 -5.93
CA ILE A 146 12.76 -16.17 -4.73
C ILE A 146 11.88 -14.97 -4.36
N SER A 147 12.44 -13.75 -4.32
CA SER A 147 11.65 -12.54 -4.05
C SER A 147 10.56 -12.28 -5.11
N CYS A 148 10.87 -12.52 -6.38
CA CYS A 148 9.90 -12.39 -7.47
C CYS A 148 8.75 -13.42 -7.33
N PHE A 149 9.08 -14.67 -6.99
CA PHE A 149 8.08 -15.70 -6.73
C PHE A 149 7.13 -15.32 -5.58
N PHE A 150 7.67 -14.84 -4.46
CA PHE A 150 6.86 -14.34 -3.35
C PHE A 150 5.98 -13.17 -3.76
N LEU A 151 6.48 -12.28 -4.62
CA LEU A 151 5.71 -11.13 -5.11
C LEU A 151 4.54 -11.54 -6.01
N VAL A 152 4.74 -12.52 -6.87
CA VAL A 152 3.65 -13.07 -7.71
C VAL A 152 2.60 -13.74 -6.80
N LEU A 153 3.03 -14.48 -5.78
CA LEU A 153 2.14 -15.09 -4.82
C LEU A 153 1.32 -14.05 -4.02
N THR A 154 1.94 -12.96 -3.56
CA THR A 154 1.23 -11.87 -2.88
C THR A 154 0.27 -11.15 -3.82
N PHE A 155 0.64 -10.95 -5.08
CA PHE A 155 -0.26 -10.39 -6.10
C PHE A 155 -1.53 -11.24 -6.29
N PHE A 156 -1.37 -12.56 -6.43
CA PHE A 156 -2.52 -13.47 -6.52
C PHE A 156 -3.37 -13.48 -5.25
N SER A 157 -2.73 -13.47 -4.07
CA SER A 157 -3.43 -13.39 -2.78
C SER A 157 -4.26 -12.11 -2.63
N VAL A 158 -3.69 -10.96 -2.97
CA VAL A 158 -4.39 -9.66 -2.94
C VAL A 158 -5.52 -9.62 -3.97
N THR A 159 -5.29 -10.12 -5.18
CA THR A 159 -6.32 -10.21 -6.22
C THR A 159 -7.49 -11.09 -5.75
N GLY A 160 -7.20 -12.24 -5.16
CA GLY A 160 -8.22 -13.12 -4.56
C GLY A 160 -9.00 -12.40 -3.47
N THR A 161 -8.31 -11.66 -2.59
CA THR A 161 -8.96 -10.86 -1.53
C THR A 161 -9.93 -9.84 -2.12
N ILE A 162 -9.55 -9.13 -3.19
CA ILE A 162 -10.42 -8.16 -3.85
C ILE A 162 -11.65 -8.86 -4.44
N VAL A 163 -11.47 -9.98 -5.14
CA VAL A 163 -12.57 -10.75 -5.72
C VAL A 163 -13.54 -11.22 -4.63
N PHE A 164 -13.04 -11.75 -3.52
CA PHE A 164 -13.88 -12.16 -2.38
C PHE A 164 -14.65 -10.99 -1.76
N GLN A 165 -14.06 -9.79 -1.74
CA GLN A 165 -14.74 -8.59 -1.23
C GLN A 165 -15.82 -8.10 -2.20
N ILE A 166 -15.57 -8.17 -3.52
CA ILE A 166 -16.59 -7.84 -4.53
C ILE A 166 -17.77 -8.81 -4.42
N ILE A 167 -17.51 -10.12 -4.35
CA ILE A 167 -18.54 -11.14 -4.18
C ILE A 167 -19.32 -10.89 -2.87
N GLY A 168 -18.62 -10.62 -1.76
CA GLY A 168 -19.26 -10.33 -0.48
C GLY A 168 -20.16 -9.09 -0.49
N VAL A 169 -19.81 -8.06 -1.28
CA VAL A 169 -20.65 -6.85 -1.45
C VAL A 169 -21.89 -7.15 -2.31
N ILE A 170 -21.76 -8.01 -3.33
CA ILE A 170 -22.87 -8.40 -4.20
C ILE A 170 -23.86 -9.31 -3.46
N ASP A 171 -23.36 -10.29 -2.70
CA ASP A 171 -24.19 -11.29 -2.02
C ASP A 171 -24.93 -10.74 -0.79
N PHE A 172 -24.35 -9.75 -0.09
CA PHE A 172 -24.94 -9.16 1.11
C PHE A 172 -24.99 -7.62 1.04
N PRO A 173 -25.83 -7.04 0.16
CA PRO A 173 -25.87 -5.58 -0.05
C PRO A 173 -26.54 -4.79 1.10
N LEU A 174 -27.22 -5.48 2.04
CA LEU A 174 -28.08 -4.86 3.07
C LEU A 174 -28.04 -5.53 4.45
N HIS A 175 -27.35 -6.66 4.63
CA HIS A 175 -27.25 -7.32 5.93
C HIS A 175 -25.79 -7.36 6.40
N ALA A 176 -25.59 -7.06 7.69
CA ALA A 176 -24.32 -7.29 8.36
C ALA A 176 -23.86 -8.72 8.06
N LYS A 177 -22.75 -8.84 7.33
CA LYS A 177 -22.17 -10.12 6.92
C LYS A 177 -22.14 -11.05 8.14
N PRO A 178 -22.81 -12.22 8.12
CA PRO A 178 -22.85 -13.09 9.28
C PRO A 178 -21.41 -13.37 9.73
N GLN A 179 -21.14 -13.14 11.01
CA GLN A 179 -19.78 -13.21 11.58
C GLN A 179 -19.15 -14.61 11.40
N ASN A 180 -19.97 -15.63 11.13
CA ASN A 180 -19.60 -17.03 10.84
C ASN A 180 -19.52 -17.40 9.36
N SER A 181 -19.65 -16.46 8.42
CA SER A 181 -19.56 -16.79 6.99
C SER A 181 -18.12 -17.14 6.59
N TYR A 182 -17.96 -18.24 5.84
CA TYR A 182 -16.68 -18.71 5.28
C TYR A 182 -15.86 -17.62 4.57
N LEU A 183 -16.51 -16.60 4.00
CA LEU A 183 -15.87 -15.44 3.38
C LEU A 183 -15.07 -14.57 4.37
N THR A 184 -15.53 -14.41 5.61
CA THR A 184 -14.82 -13.62 6.63
C THR A 184 -13.55 -14.36 7.07
N TYR A 185 -13.67 -15.67 7.28
CA TYR A 185 -12.52 -16.53 7.58
C TYR A 185 -11.50 -16.52 6.44
N GLY A 186 -11.94 -16.65 5.18
CA GLY A 186 -11.06 -16.57 4.01
C GLY A 186 -10.31 -15.24 3.92
N THR A 187 -10.99 -14.13 4.22
CA THR A 187 -10.37 -12.79 4.22
C THR A 187 -9.29 -12.68 5.31
N ASN A 188 -9.58 -13.15 6.53
CA ASN A 188 -8.62 -13.12 7.64
C ASN A 188 -7.40 -14.01 7.36
N VAL A 189 -7.60 -15.21 6.79
CA VAL A 189 -6.50 -16.10 6.41
C VAL A 189 -5.62 -15.45 5.35
N LEU A 190 -6.21 -14.86 4.30
CA LEU A 190 -5.46 -14.17 3.24
C LEU A 190 -4.68 -12.97 3.78
N GLN A 191 -5.28 -12.17 4.66
CA GLN A 191 -4.59 -11.05 5.31
C GLN A 191 -3.42 -11.52 6.19
N THR A 192 -3.60 -12.62 6.93
CA THR A 192 -2.55 -13.20 7.76
C THR A 192 -1.40 -13.74 6.88
N MET A 193 -1.71 -14.40 5.76
CA MET A 193 -0.71 -14.89 4.80
C MET A 193 0.07 -13.75 4.13
N ASN A 194 -0.58 -12.63 3.82
CA ASN A 194 0.09 -11.44 3.29
C ASN A 194 1.07 -10.84 4.30
N LEU A 195 0.67 -10.77 5.58
CA LEU A 195 1.51 -10.24 6.64
C LEU A 195 2.74 -11.13 6.88
N VAL A 196 2.57 -12.46 6.86
CA VAL A 196 3.69 -13.42 6.98
C VAL A 196 4.64 -13.32 5.78
N SER A 197 4.11 -13.19 4.57
CA SER A 197 4.91 -13.02 3.36
C SER A 197 5.77 -11.75 3.41
N PHE A 198 5.20 -10.66 3.91
CA PHE A 198 5.91 -9.39 4.09
C PHE A 198 7.09 -9.51 5.08
N PHE A 199 6.86 -10.12 6.26
CA PHE A 199 7.92 -10.33 7.25
C PHE A 199 9.09 -11.16 6.72
N LYS A 200 8.80 -12.20 5.92
CA LYS A 200 9.83 -13.05 5.31
C LYS A 200 10.58 -12.31 4.21
N SER A 201 9.88 -11.54 3.38
CA SER A 201 10.48 -10.72 2.31
C SER A 201 11.44 -9.67 2.88
N GLY A 202 11.05 -8.96 3.95
CA GLY A 202 11.90 -7.96 4.59
C GLY A 202 13.23 -8.53 5.12
N ARG A 203 13.20 -9.71 5.76
CA ARG A 203 14.42 -10.38 6.24
C ARG A 203 15.36 -10.80 5.11
N ALA A 204 14.82 -11.25 3.98
CA ALA A 204 15.61 -11.61 2.81
C ALA A 204 16.34 -10.37 2.26
N HIS A 205 15.66 -9.22 2.20
CA HIS A 205 16.22 -7.98 1.67
C HIS A 205 17.38 -7.44 2.52
N VAL A 206 17.25 -7.47 3.85
CA VAL A 206 18.33 -7.07 4.78
C VAL A 206 19.56 -7.97 4.63
N THR A 207 19.36 -9.27 4.45
CA THR A 207 20.45 -10.24 4.30
C THR A 207 21.21 -10.03 2.99
N ILE A 208 20.50 -9.73 1.90
CA ILE A 208 21.10 -9.41 0.59
C ILE A 208 21.93 -8.12 0.68
N TRP A 209 21.41 -7.09 1.35
CA TRP A 209 22.16 -5.83 1.53
C TRP A 209 23.44 -6.03 2.34
N ARG A 210 23.37 -6.82 3.42
CA ARG A 210 24.51 -7.08 4.30
C ARG A 210 25.63 -7.87 3.62
N THR A 211 25.27 -8.79 2.73
CA THR A 211 26.23 -9.66 2.02
C THR A 211 26.71 -9.06 0.69
N GLY A 212 25.86 -8.29 0.01
CA GLY A 212 26.17 -7.71 -1.30
C GLY A 212 26.98 -6.42 -1.26
N ALA A 213 26.77 -5.55 -0.26
CA ALA A 213 27.47 -4.27 -0.14
C ALA A 213 29.01 -4.37 -0.08
N PRO A 214 29.62 -5.28 0.72
CA PRO A 214 31.08 -5.37 0.78
C PRO A 214 31.70 -5.92 -0.52
N ALA A 215 31.05 -6.88 -1.18
CA ALA A 215 31.57 -7.51 -2.39
C ALA A 215 31.61 -6.57 -3.61
N VAL A 216 30.68 -5.60 -3.68
CA VAL A 216 30.66 -4.59 -4.76
C VAL A 216 31.74 -3.53 -4.55
N SER A 217 31.99 -3.15 -3.30
CA SER A 217 33.07 -2.24 -2.91
C SER A 217 34.43 -2.81 -3.36
N GLU A 218 34.74 -4.03 -2.96
CA GLU A 218 36.03 -4.67 -3.26
C GLU A 218 36.25 -4.85 -4.77
N LYS A 219 35.24 -5.30 -5.52
CA LYS A 219 35.37 -5.45 -6.98
C LYS A 219 35.54 -4.10 -7.69
N LYS A 220 34.87 -3.03 -7.23
CA LYS A 220 35.08 -1.68 -7.80
C LYS A 220 36.49 -1.17 -7.49
N VAL A 221 36.98 -1.38 -6.27
CA VAL A 221 38.35 -1.01 -5.89
C VAL A 221 39.36 -1.82 -6.70
N ALA A 222 39.21 -3.14 -6.80
CA ALA A 222 40.07 -4.00 -7.59
C ALA A 222 40.07 -3.63 -9.09
N ARG A 223 38.91 -3.30 -9.68
CA ARG A 223 38.84 -2.82 -11.08
C ARG A 223 39.46 -1.44 -11.25
N ARG A 224 39.35 -0.54 -10.28
CA ARG A 224 40.02 0.77 -10.29
C ARG A 224 41.54 0.60 -10.18
N LEU A 225 42.01 -0.31 -9.32
CA LEU A 225 43.43 -0.65 -9.20
C LEU A 225 43.97 -1.36 -10.46
N ALA A 226 43.16 -2.20 -11.12
CA ALA A 226 43.53 -2.85 -12.37
C ALA A 226 43.62 -1.87 -13.55
N ARG A 227 42.82 -0.80 -13.54
CA ARG A 227 42.86 0.27 -14.55
C ARG A 227 43.80 1.43 -14.18
N ALA A 228 44.37 1.43 -12.98
CA ALA A 228 45.34 2.44 -12.57
C ALA A 228 46.60 2.29 -13.45
N PRO A 229 47.08 3.37 -14.07
CA PRO A 229 48.21 3.30 -14.97
C PRO A 229 49.48 2.87 -14.22
N ARG A 230 50.33 2.06 -14.87
CA ARG A 230 51.48 1.34 -14.26
C ARG A 230 52.43 2.21 -13.45
N TRP A 231 52.50 3.52 -13.71
CA TRP A 231 53.42 4.45 -13.04
C TRP A 231 53.00 4.83 -11.61
N MET A 232 51.78 4.49 -11.15
CA MET A 232 51.35 4.67 -9.75
C MET A 232 51.65 3.47 -8.83
N ARG A 233 52.35 2.43 -9.29
CA ARG A 233 52.71 1.24 -8.48
C ARG A 233 54.16 1.27 -7.96
N LYS A 234 54.66 2.45 -7.58
CA LYS A 234 55.95 2.58 -6.91
C LYS A 234 55.74 2.80 -5.41
#